data_AF-A0A0N4X0H6-F1
#
_entry.id   AF-A0A0N4X0H6-F1
#
_cell.length_a   1.000
_cell.length_b   1.000
_cell.length_c   1.000
_cell.angle_alpha   90.00
_cell.angle_beta   90.00
_cell.angle_gamma   90.00
#
_symmetry.space_group_name_H-M   'P 1'
#
loop_
_entity.id
_entity.type
_entity.pdbx_description
1 polymer ?
#
loop_
_entity_poly.entity_id
_entity_poly.type
_entity_poly.pdbx_seq_one_letter_code
_entity_poly.pdbx_strand_id
1 'polypeptide(L)'
;MVEKTEISKAFTESLTHMDKYKLCLDTVFEALCAVIQENPSFRIGEYKTDLLPHDGHDRHELVAACLRNQSGLEDYKNHKTQMELYDKLGEEQRDYIRKAKRSIENIQTFIKHDYWAIGAKRTELEKLRREMDFTKAELKAAKDAQLIAIKNNLHNMAVSAFEEKLRQVTALVDELPKNKATHFAELEGWVSCTLEYHQKMAQLNRDAEKG
;
A
#
# COMPACT_ATOMS: atom_id res chain seq x y z
N MET A 1 -37.41 -0.09 19.97
CA MET A 1 -36.01 -0.23 19.47
C MET A 1 -35.89 -1.57 18.80
N VAL A 2 -35.36 -1.63 17.58
CA VAL A 2 -35.07 -2.91 16.90
C VAL A 2 -33.86 -3.54 17.59
N GLU A 3 -33.99 -4.80 18.00
CA GLU A 3 -32.92 -5.59 18.61
C GLU A 3 -31.84 -5.86 17.55
N LYS A 4 -30.61 -5.44 17.83
CA LYS A 4 -29.50 -5.51 16.89
C LYS A 4 -28.86 -6.89 16.93
N THR A 5 -28.73 -7.57 15.80
CA THR A 5 -28.06 -8.87 15.77
C THR A 5 -26.57 -8.72 16.06
N GLU A 6 -26.07 -9.49 17.02
CA GLU A 6 -24.66 -9.52 17.37
C GLU A 6 -23.85 -10.27 16.31
N ILE A 7 -22.76 -9.66 15.85
CA ILE A 7 -21.74 -10.35 15.07
C ILE A 7 -20.71 -10.88 16.07
N SER A 8 -20.08 -12.01 15.78
CA SER A 8 -19.12 -12.62 16.69
C SER A 8 -18.03 -11.62 17.12
N LYS A 9 -17.66 -11.69 18.40
CA LYS A 9 -16.60 -10.85 18.97
C LYS A 9 -15.28 -11.04 18.20
N ALA A 10 -14.94 -12.30 17.88
CA ALA A 10 -13.73 -12.65 17.12
C ALA A 10 -13.66 -11.98 15.75
N PHE A 11 -14.77 -11.92 15.00
CA PHE A 11 -14.82 -11.23 13.72
C PHE A 11 -14.63 -9.72 13.88
N THR A 12 -15.29 -9.12 14.88
CA THR A 12 -15.18 -7.68 15.16
C THR A 12 -13.74 -7.30 15.57
N GLU A 13 -13.09 -8.14 16.36
CA GLU A 13 -11.67 -7.99 16.74
C GLU A 13 -10.76 -8.11 15.52
N SER A 14 -11.04 -9.04 14.60
CA SER A 14 -10.26 -9.22 13.36
C SER A 14 -10.36 -8.00 12.44
N LEU A 15 -11.55 -7.40 12.30
CA LEU A 15 -11.72 -6.12 11.60
C LEU A 15 -10.93 -5.00 12.27
N THR A 16 -11.01 -4.89 13.59
CA THR A 16 -10.27 -3.87 14.35
C THR A 16 -8.76 -4.03 14.19
N HIS A 17 -8.27 -5.27 14.15
CA HIS A 17 -6.87 -5.58 13.91
C HIS A 17 -6.42 -5.18 12.49
N MET A 18 -7.26 -5.43 11.49
CA MET A 18 -7.02 -4.99 10.12
C MET A 18 -6.96 -3.46 10.02
N ASP A 19 -7.88 -2.74 10.64
CA ASP A 19 -7.92 -1.27 10.67
C ASP A 19 -6.62 -0.70 11.29
N LYS A 20 -6.16 -1.28 12.41
CA LYS A 20 -4.88 -0.92 13.05
C LYS A 20 -3.68 -1.24 12.17
N TYR A 21 -3.70 -2.40 11.52
CA TYR A 21 -2.62 -2.81 10.62
C TYR A 21 -2.48 -1.85 9.45
N LYS A 22 -3.60 -1.44 8.83
CA LYS A 22 -3.62 -0.45 7.77
C LYS A 22 -2.97 0.86 8.23
N LEU A 23 -3.36 1.41 9.39
CA LEU A 23 -2.78 2.65 9.90
C LEU A 23 -1.25 2.56 10.11
N CYS A 24 -0.78 1.43 10.63
CA CYS A 24 0.65 1.16 10.74
C CYS A 24 1.32 1.13 9.36
N LEU A 25 0.70 0.44 8.41
CA LEU A 25 1.23 0.28 7.06
C LEU A 25 1.28 1.61 6.29
N ASP A 26 0.29 2.50 6.44
CA ASP A 26 0.33 3.87 5.88
C ASP A 26 1.57 4.61 6.35
N THR A 27 1.86 4.55 7.66
CA THR A 27 3.00 5.24 8.27
C THR A 27 4.32 4.70 7.75
N VAL A 28 4.44 3.36 7.68
CA VAL A 28 5.63 2.69 7.15
C VAL A 28 5.81 3.03 5.67
N PHE A 29 4.74 2.98 4.88
CA PHE A 29 4.79 3.27 3.45
C PHE A 29 5.20 4.71 3.17
N GLU A 30 4.68 5.69 3.91
CA GLU A 30 5.11 7.08 3.78
C GLU A 30 6.60 7.26 4.09
N ALA A 31 7.09 6.62 5.16
CA ALA A 31 8.51 6.65 5.51
C ALA A 31 9.38 6.00 4.43
N LEU A 32 8.97 4.85 3.87
CA LEU A 32 9.67 4.19 2.76
C LEU A 32 9.77 5.10 1.54
N CYS A 33 8.66 5.71 1.12
CA CYS A 33 8.66 6.65 0.00
C CYS A 33 9.61 7.84 0.23
N ALA A 34 9.67 8.36 1.46
CA ALA A 34 10.58 9.44 1.83
C ALA A 34 12.06 9.03 1.79
N VAL A 35 12.39 7.79 2.17
CA VAL A 35 13.77 7.27 2.12
C VAL A 35 14.18 6.90 0.69
N ILE A 36 13.28 6.33 -0.10
CA ILE A 36 13.56 5.96 -1.50
C ILE A 36 13.80 7.21 -2.35
N GLN A 37 13.02 8.27 -2.13
CA GLN A 37 13.15 9.54 -2.80
C GLN A 37 13.12 10.66 -1.76
N GLU A 38 14.29 11.14 -1.35
CA GLU A 38 14.47 12.17 -0.33
C GLU A 38 13.86 13.52 -0.75
N ASN A 39 13.84 13.83 -2.05
CA ASN A 39 13.31 15.09 -2.55
C ASN A 39 11.78 15.04 -2.67
N PRO A 40 11.02 15.84 -1.88
CA PRO A 40 9.55 15.88 -1.95
C PRO A 40 9.00 16.30 -3.32
N SER A 41 9.76 17.05 -4.13
CA SER A 41 9.27 17.48 -5.46
C SER A 41 9.07 16.30 -6.42
N PHE A 42 9.73 15.17 -6.14
CA PHE A 42 9.58 13.92 -6.88
C PHE A 42 8.79 12.88 -6.08
N ARG A 43 7.99 13.29 -5.08
CA ARG A 43 7.07 12.42 -4.35
C ARG A 43 5.64 12.83 -4.68
N ILE A 44 5.28 12.70 -5.95
CA ILE A 44 4.03 13.21 -6.53
C ILE A 44 3.02 12.09 -6.80
N GLY A 45 1.81 12.46 -7.23
CA GLY A 45 0.71 11.54 -7.50
C GLY A 45 -0.05 11.10 -6.24
N GLU A 46 -1.06 10.26 -6.45
CA GLU A 46 -1.88 9.73 -5.35
C GLU A 46 -1.02 8.86 -4.42
N TYR A 47 -1.02 9.17 -3.13
CA TYR A 47 -0.14 8.55 -2.11
C TYR A 47 1.37 8.70 -2.38
N LYS A 48 1.79 9.72 -3.14
CA LYS A 48 3.20 10.10 -3.33
C LYS A 48 4.06 8.97 -3.95
N THR A 49 3.50 8.18 -4.86
CA THR A 49 4.13 6.94 -5.37
C THR A 49 4.94 7.11 -6.66
N ASP A 50 4.90 8.30 -7.26
CA ASP A 50 5.72 8.62 -8.42
C ASP A 50 7.04 9.19 -7.95
N LEU A 51 7.96 8.29 -7.61
CA LEU A 51 9.23 8.56 -6.92
C LEU A 51 10.41 8.88 -7.87
N LEU A 52 10.26 8.56 -9.15
CA LEU A 52 11.35 8.64 -10.12
C LEU A 52 11.45 10.07 -10.68
N PRO A 53 12.63 10.73 -10.58
CA PRO A 53 12.83 12.02 -11.25
C PRO A 53 12.63 11.88 -12.77
N HIS A 54 12.28 12.99 -13.45
CA HIS A 54 12.37 13.05 -14.90
C HIS A 54 13.83 12.86 -15.36
N ASP A 55 14.02 12.42 -16.60
CA ASP A 55 15.36 12.23 -17.14
C ASP A 55 16.15 13.56 -17.11
N GLY A 56 17.40 13.51 -16.67
CA GLY A 56 18.26 14.67 -16.49
C GLY A 56 17.95 15.52 -15.24
N HIS A 57 16.99 15.11 -14.41
CA HIS A 57 16.60 15.83 -13.18
C HIS A 57 17.03 15.10 -11.90
N ASP A 58 17.66 13.93 -12.01
CA ASP A 58 18.32 13.32 -10.87
C ASP A 58 19.50 14.19 -10.41
N ARG A 59 19.75 14.23 -9.10
CA ARG A 59 20.82 15.07 -8.53
C ARG A 59 22.19 14.75 -9.12
N HIS A 60 22.50 13.48 -9.40
CA HIS A 60 23.79 13.07 -9.94
C HIS A 60 23.88 13.42 -11.43
N GLU A 61 22.80 13.24 -12.19
CA GLU A 61 22.70 13.67 -13.59
C GLU A 61 22.88 15.18 -13.74
N LEU A 62 22.30 15.97 -12.83
CA LEU A 62 22.45 17.42 -12.81
C LEU A 62 23.91 17.85 -12.57
N VAL A 63 24.63 17.16 -11.68
CA VAL A 63 26.06 17.43 -11.47
C VAL A 63 26.87 17.05 -12.71
N ALA A 64 26.61 15.90 -13.33
CA ALA A 64 27.29 15.51 -14.56
C ALA A 64 27.03 16.52 -15.70
N ALA A 65 25.78 16.98 -15.84
CA ALA A 65 25.42 18.01 -16.81
C ALA A 65 26.10 19.36 -16.52
N CYS A 66 26.23 19.73 -15.25
CA CYS A 66 26.94 20.94 -14.83
C CYS A 66 28.44 20.86 -15.21
N LEU A 67 29.10 19.75 -14.86
CA LEU A 67 30.50 19.50 -15.25
C LEU A 67 30.67 19.57 -16.77
N ARG A 68 29.75 18.99 -17.54
CA ARG A 68 29.82 18.94 -19.00
C ARG A 68 29.63 20.29 -19.68
N ASN A 69 28.77 21.15 -19.14
CA ASN A 69 28.27 22.33 -19.85
C ASN A 69 28.83 23.66 -19.33
N GLN A 70 29.44 23.68 -18.15
CA GLN A 70 29.92 24.92 -17.55
C GLN A 70 31.38 25.20 -17.91
N SER A 71 31.59 26.32 -18.61
CA SER A 71 32.92 26.78 -19.03
C SER A 71 33.83 27.11 -17.83
N GLY A 72 35.11 26.77 -17.94
CA GLY A 72 36.13 27.01 -16.92
C GLY A 72 36.34 25.85 -15.95
N LEU A 73 35.65 24.72 -16.16
CA LEU A 73 35.83 23.49 -15.39
C LEU A 73 36.68 22.45 -16.12
N GLU A 74 36.97 22.65 -17.41
CA GLU A 74 37.68 21.70 -18.28
C GLU A 74 39.13 21.47 -17.82
N ASP A 75 39.75 22.51 -17.26
CA ASP A 75 41.11 22.48 -16.71
C ASP A 75 41.17 21.92 -15.29
N TYR A 76 40.02 21.59 -14.68
CA TYR A 76 39.98 21.00 -13.34
C TYR A 76 40.58 19.58 -13.35
N LYS A 77 41.45 19.31 -12.39
CA LYS A 77 42.07 17.99 -12.25
C LYS A 77 40.97 16.92 -12.08
N ASN A 78 41.05 15.86 -12.89
CA ASN A 78 40.09 14.74 -12.90
C ASN A 78 38.67 15.10 -13.39
N HIS A 79 38.49 16.21 -14.11
CA HIS A 79 37.19 16.63 -14.67
C HIS A 79 36.44 15.49 -15.38
N LYS A 80 37.09 14.82 -16.34
CA LYS A 80 36.50 13.71 -17.09
C LYS A 80 36.08 12.55 -16.19
N THR A 81 36.95 12.15 -15.26
CA THR A 81 36.68 11.09 -14.28
C THR A 81 35.47 11.43 -13.40
N GLN A 82 35.35 12.69 -12.96
CA GLN A 82 34.22 13.16 -12.15
C GLN A 82 32.91 13.16 -12.96
N MET A 83 32.93 13.64 -14.20
CA MET A 83 31.75 13.62 -15.07
C MET A 83 31.24 12.18 -15.28
N GLU A 84 32.13 11.25 -15.65
CA GLU A 84 31.78 9.84 -15.86
C GLU A 84 31.31 9.15 -14.57
N LEU A 85 31.87 9.52 -13.41
CA LEU A 85 31.39 9.03 -12.11
C LEU A 85 29.94 9.46 -11.87
N TYR A 86 29.63 10.77 -12.01
CA TYR A 86 28.28 11.27 -11.75
C TYR A 86 27.24 10.72 -12.72
N ASP A 87 27.60 10.48 -13.99
CA ASP A 87 26.71 9.77 -14.93
C ASP A 87 26.35 8.36 -14.38
N LYS A 88 27.34 7.58 -13.94
CA LYS A 88 27.12 6.23 -13.36
C LYS A 88 26.33 6.26 -12.04
N LEU A 89 26.60 7.24 -11.17
CA LEU A 89 25.86 7.42 -9.93
C LEU A 89 24.38 7.73 -10.21
N GLY A 90 24.09 8.52 -11.26
CA GLY A 90 22.73 8.80 -11.71
C GLY A 90 22.03 7.53 -12.20
N GLU A 91 22.68 6.74 -13.07
CA GLU A 91 22.12 5.48 -13.56
C GLU A 91 21.77 4.51 -12.41
N GLU A 92 22.67 4.34 -11.45
CA GLU A 92 22.45 3.46 -10.28
C GLU A 92 21.35 4.01 -9.35
N GLN A 93 21.24 5.33 -9.16
CA GLN A 93 20.14 5.93 -8.40
C GLN A 93 18.78 5.65 -9.05
N ARG A 94 18.69 5.76 -10.39
CA ARG A 94 17.44 5.49 -11.12
C ARG A 94 17.05 4.02 -11.06
N ASP A 95 18.02 3.11 -11.19
CA ASP A 95 17.78 1.67 -11.04
C ASP A 95 17.32 1.33 -9.62
N TYR A 96 17.97 1.89 -8.59
CA TYR A 96 17.57 1.74 -7.19
C TYR A 96 16.13 2.18 -6.97
N ILE A 97 15.73 3.39 -7.37
CA ILE A 97 14.35 3.87 -7.18
C ILE A 97 13.34 2.92 -7.83
N ARG A 98 13.62 2.41 -9.05
CA ARG A 98 12.73 1.45 -9.74
C ARG A 98 12.62 0.12 -9.01
N LYS A 99 13.73 -0.41 -8.49
CA LYS A 99 13.73 -1.67 -7.73
C LYS A 99 13.05 -1.50 -6.38
N ALA A 100 13.37 -0.43 -5.65
CA ALA A 100 12.79 -0.11 -4.36
C ALA A 100 11.27 0.12 -4.43
N LYS A 101 10.78 0.78 -5.49
CA LYS A 101 9.34 0.92 -5.74
C LYS A 101 8.67 -0.44 -5.97
N ARG A 102 9.28 -1.30 -6.80
CA ARG A 102 8.76 -2.65 -7.08
C ARG A 102 8.75 -3.53 -5.84
N SER A 103 9.73 -3.40 -4.96
CA SER A 103 9.79 -4.21 -3.74
C SER A 103 8.70 -3.88 -2.72
N ILE A 104 7.92 -2.81 -2.89
CA ILE A 104 6.86 -2.40 -1.94
C ILE A 104 5.48 -2.31 -2.63
N GLU A 105 5.32 -2.97 -3.78
CA GLU A 105 4.13 -2.85 -4.64
C GLU A 105 2.87 -3.46 -3.99
N ASN A 106 2.97 -4.58 -3.29
CA ASN A 106 1.80 -5.18 -2.62
C ASN A 106 1.39 -4.36 -1.40
N ILE A 107 2.35 -3.82 -0.63
CA ILE A 107 2.06 -2.83 0.42
C ILE A 107 1.25 -1.67 -0.15
N GLN A 108 1.70 -1.09 -1.26
CA GLN A 108 1.00 0.00 -1.94
C GLN A 108 -0.42 -0.43 -2.37
N THR A 109 -0.54 -1.61 -3.00
CA THR A 109 -1.81 -2.14 -3.50
C THR A 109 -2.82 -2.34 -2.37
N PHE A 110 -2.37 -2.91 -1.25
CA PHE A 110 -3.22 -3.13 -0.09
C PHE A 110 -3.78 -1.82 0.47
N ILE A 111 -2.94 -0.80 0.61
CA ILE A 111 -3.34 0.52 1.13
C ILE A 111 -4.33 1.21 0.18
N LYS A 112 -4.06 1.17 -1.13
CA LYS A 112 -4.83 1.91 -2.14
C LYS A 112 -6.13 1.23 -2.54
N HIS A 113 -6.16 -0.10 -2.53
CA HIS A 113 -7.25 -0.87 -3.14
C HIS A 113 -7.85 -1.88 -2.19
N ASP A 114 -7.07 -2.85 -1.71
CA ASP A 114 -7.65 -4.04 -1.04
C ASP A 114 -8.37 -3.66 0.25
N TYR A 115 -7.77 -2.80 1.08
CA TYR A 115 -8.39 -2.33 2.30
C TYR A 115 -9.74 -1.65 2.05
N TRP A 116 -9.82 -0.80 1.03
CA TRP A 116 -11.05 -0.08 0.69
C TRP A 116 -12.10 -1.00 0.07
N ALA A 117 -11.68 -1.98 -0.72
CA ALA A 117 -12.57 -3.02 -1.25
C ALA A 117 -13.21 -3.82 -0.11
N ILE A 118 -12.43 -4.22 0.91
CA ILE A 118 -12.95 -4.87 2.11
C ILE A 118 -13.89 -3.92 2.88
N GLY A 119 -13.52 -2.64 3.01
CA GLY A 119 -14.36 -1.62 3.64
C GLY A 119 -15.73 -1.44 2.98
N ALA A 120 -15.80 -1.49 1.64
CA ALA A 120 -17.05 -1.47 0.90
C ALA A 120 -17.91 -2.70 1.21
N LYS A 121 -17.31 -3.90 1.22
CA LYS A 121 -18.01 -5.15 1.57
C LYS A 121 -18.49 -5.17 3.03
N ARG A 122 -17.70 -4.62 3.97
CA ARG A 122 -18.07 -4.41 5.38
C ARG A 122 -19.27 -3.47 5.52
N THR A 123 -19.32 -2.41 4.73
CA THR A 123 -20.45 -1.46 4.73
C THR A 123 -21.74 -2.12 4.22
N GLU A 124 -21.63 -2.95 3.17
CA GLU A 124 -22.75 -3.73 2.64
C GLU A 124 -23.25 -4.78 3.65
N LEU A 125 -22.34 -5.47 4.35
CA LEU A 125 -22.69 -6.39 5.44
C LEU A 125 -23.50 -5.70 6.54
N GLU A 126 -23.09 -4.49 6.93
CA GLU A 126 -23.79 -3.67 7.91
C GLU A 126 -25.21 -3.27 7.46
N LYS A 127 -25.40 -3.00 6.16
CA LYS A 127 -26.72 -2.76 5.58
C LYS A 127 -27.60 -4.01 5.66
N LEU A 128 -27.09 -5.15 5.23
CA LEU A 128 -27.82 -6.43 5.27
C LEU A 128 -28.19 -6.83 6.69
N ARG A 129 -27.32 -6.56 7.68
CA ARG A 129 -27.65 -6.77 9.09
C ARG A 129 -28.88 -5.97 9.52
N ARG A 130 -28.94 -4.69 9.16
CA ARG A 130 -30.09 -3.81 9.51
C ARG A 130 -31.38 -4.28 8.83
N GLU A 131 -31.30 -4.75 7.59
CA GLU A 131 -32.44 -5.32 6.85
C GLU A 131 -32.94 -6.62 7.50
N MET A 132 -32.02 -7.50 7.89
CA MET A 132 -32.34 -8.73 8.63
C MET A 132 -32.98 -8.41 10.00
N ASP A 133 -32.44 -7.46 10.75
CA ASP A 133 -32.99 -7.02 12.04
C ASP A 133 -34.40 -6.42 11.87
N PHE A 134 -34.63 -5.65 10.80
CA PHE A 134 -35.93 -5.09 10.46
C PHE A 134 -36.95 -6.19 10.11
N THR A 135 -36.59 -7.12 9.23
CA THR A 135 -37.50 -8.24 8.86
C THR A 135 -37.83 -9.12 10.07
N LYS A 136 -36.88 -9.33 10.99
CA LYS A 136 -37.10 -10.03 12.27
C LYS A 136 -38.12 -9.31 13.14
N ALA A 137 -38.03 -7.99 13.26
CA ALA A 137 -38.99 -7.18 14.02
C ALA A 137 -40.39 -7.22 13.39
N GLU A 138 -40.48 -7.11 12.07
CA GLU A 138 -41.74 -7.21 11.32
C GLU A 138 -42.40 -8.59 11.48
N LEU A 139 -41.61 -9.67 11.45
CA LEU A 139 -42.09 -11.02 11.71
C LEU A 139 -42.63 -11.16 13.14
N LYS A 140 -41.92 -10.64 14.15
CA LYS A 140 -42.38 -10.63 15.56
C LYS A 140 -43.69 -9.84 15.74
N ALA A 141 -43.92 -8.80 14.93
CA ALA A 141 -45.11 -7.95 15.01
C ALA A 141 -46.33 -8.51 14.27
N ALA A 142 -46.14 -9.46 13.34
CA ALA A 142 -47.21 -10.06 12.56
C ALA A 142 -48.13 -10.92 13.45
N LYS A 143 -49.45 -10.77 13.28
CA LYS A 143 -50.47 -11.48 14.07
C LYS A 143 -51.32 -12.47 13.27
N ASP A 144 -51.33 -12.32 11.95
CA ASP A 144 -52.10 -13.15 11.03
C ASP A 144 -51.23 -14.27 10.44
N ALA A 145 -51.80 -15.48 10.28
CA ALA A 145 -51.06 -16.66 9.85
C ALA A 145 -50.49 -16.54 8.42
N GLN A 146 -51.25 -15.92 7.50
CA GLN A 146 -50.79 -15.70 6.12
C GLN A 146 -49.68 -14.64 6.10
N LEU A 147 -49.83 -13.58 6.89
CA LEU A 147 -48.81 -12.55 7.02
C LEU A 147 -47.52 -13.08 7.68
N ILE A 148 -47.64 -13.93 8.70
CA ILE A 148 -46.51 -14.62 9.33
C ILE A 148 -45.74 -15.45 8.30
N ALA A 149 -46.43 -16.24 7.47
CA ALA A 149 -45.79 -17.04 6.43
C ALA A 149 -44.98 -16.18 5.43
N ILE A 150 -45.57 -15.08 4.97
CA ILE A 150 -44.90 -14.14 4.04
C ILE A 150 -43.68 -13.49 4.71
N LYS A 151 -43.84 -12.97 5.93
CA LYS A 151 -42.76 -12.29 6.68
C LYS A 151 -41.64 -13.26 7.07
N ASN A 152 -41.97 -14.52 7.35
CA ASN A 152 -40.99 -15.57 7.63
C ASN A 152 -40.12 -15.86 6.40
N ASN A 153 -40.73 -15.95 5.21
CA ASN A 153 -39.98 -16.11 3.97
C ASN A 153 -39.03 -14.93 3.72
N LEU A 154 -39.51 -13.69 3.89
CA LEU A 154 -38.68 -12.48 3.76
C LEU A 154 -37.52 -12.45 4.76
N HIS A 155 -37.78 -12.86 6.00
CA HIS A 155 -36.74 -12.95 7.03
C HIS A 155 -35.68 -13.99 6.66
N ASN A 156 -36.07 -15.19 6.22
CA ASN A 156 -35.13 -16.23 5.79
C ASN A 156 -34.25 -15.80 4.60
N MET A 157 -34.82 -15.04 3.65
CA MET A 157 -34.05 -14.44 2.55
C MET A 157 -33.02 -13.43 3.08
N ALA A 158 -33.42 -12.56 4.00
CA ALA A 158 -32.52 -11.56 4.60
C ALA A 158 -31.39 -12.21 5.44
N VAL A 159 -31.71 -13.27 6.20
CA VAL A 159 -30.72 -14.08 6.92
C VAL A 159 -29.72 -14.69 5.95
N SER A 160 -30.18 -15.36 4.89
CA SER A 160 -29.31 -16.00 3.91
C SER A 160 -28.37 -14.99 3.22
N ALA A 161 -28.88 -13.81 2.87
CA ALA A 161 -28.07 -12.75 2.27
C ALA A 161 -27.02 -12.20 3.25
N PHE A 162 -27.39 -11.99 4.51
CA PHE A 162 -26.47 -11.56 5.56
C PHE A 162 -25.37 -12.59 5.82
N GLU A 163 -25.73 -13.87 5.99
CA GLU A 163 -24.79 -14.97 6.25
C GLU A 163 -23.80 -15.15 5.11
N GLU A 164 -24.27 -15.14 3.86
CA GLU A 164 -23.41 -15.22 2.68
C GLU A 164 -22.44 -14.03 2.63
N LYS A 165 -22.92 -12.83 2.95
CA LYS A 165 -22.03 -11.66 2.99
C LYS A 165 -21.02 -11.73 4.13
N LEU A 166 -21.44 -12.19 5.30
CA LEU A 166 -20.59 -12.36 6.47
C LEU A 166 -19.46 -13.33 6.14
N ARG A 167 -19.77 -14.45 5.48
CA ARG A 167 -18.80 -15.44 4.99
C ARG A 167 -17.79 -14.83 4.03
N GLN A 168 -18.24 -14.04 3.06
CA GLN A 168 -17.35 -13.35 2.11
C GLN A 168 -16.40 -12.38 2.81
N VAL A 169 -16.90 -11.54 3.71
CA VAL A 169 -16.05 -10.58 4.44
C VAL A 169 -15.08 -11.30 5.38
N THR A 170 -15.53 -12.36 6.04
CA THR A 170 -14.68 -13.17 6.93
C THR A 170 -13.51 -13.77 6.14
N ALA A 171 -13.77 -14.38 4.99
CA ALA A 171 -12.72 -14.93 4.13
C ALA A 171 -11.68 -13.87 3.71
N LEU A 172 -12.10 -12.65 3.39
CA LEU A 172 -11.17 -11.56 3.04
C LEU A 172 -10.31 -11.12 4.22
N VAL A 173 -10.89 -11.08 5.42
CA VAL A 173 -10.16 -10.72 6.65
C VAL A 173 -9.19 -11.83 7.06
N ASP A 174 -9.56 -13.09 6.83
CA ASP A 174 -8.73 -14.27 7.12
C ASP A 174 -7.49 -14.38 6.21
N GLU A 175 -7.46 -13.69 5.07
CA GLU A 175 -6.26 -13.57 4.22
C GLU A 175 -5.23 -12.59 4.79
N LEU A 176 -5.57 -11.77 5.80
CA LEU A 176 -4.68 -10.76 6.36
C LEU A 176 -3.32 -11.30 6.83
N PRO A 177 -3.20 -12.46 7.51
CA PRO A 177 -1.90 -13.04 7.88
C PRO A 177 -1.01 -13.34 6.68
N LYS A 178 -1.58 -13.80 5.56
CA LYS A 178 -0.85 -14.05 4.32
C LYS A 178 -0.36 -12.74 3.71
N ASN A 179 -1.23 -11.73 3.63
CA ASN A 179 -0.84 -10.40 3.15
C ASN A 179 0.30 -9.81 3.99
N LYS A 180 0.24 -9.97 5.32
CA LYS A 180 1.31 -9.56 6.24
C LYS A 180 2.64 -10.24 5.94
N ALA A 181 2.62 -11.55 5.66
CA ALA A 181 3.83 -12.28 5.29
C ALA A 181 4.44 -11.75 3.98
N THR A 182 3.60 -11.50 2.97
CA THR A 182 4.02 -10.88 1.71
C THR A 182 4.63 -9.50 1.93
N HIS A 183 3.94 -8.63 2.69
CA HIS A 183 4.44 -7.28 3.00
C HIS A 183 5.76 -7.31 3.78
N PHE A 184 5.95 -8.30 4.65
CA PHE A 184 7.22 -8.45 5.37
C PHE A 184 8.36 -8.85 4.42
N ALA A 185 8.14 -9.82 3.54
CA ALA A 185 9.12 -10.22 2.53
C ALA A 185 9.47 -9.06 1.58
N GLU A 186 8.49 -8.21 1.26
CA GLU A 186 8.68 -6.97 0.50
C GLU A 186 9.62 -5.99 1.21
N LEU A 187 9.44 -5.79 2.53
CA LEU A 187 10.35 -4.96 3.33
C LEU A 187 11.77 -5.53 3.35
N GLU A 188 11.93 -6.85 3.48
CA GLU A 188 13.25 -7.51 3.40
C GLU A 188 13.88 -7.32 2.02
N GLY A 189 13.08 -7.42 0.96
CA GLY A 189 13.51 -7.15 -0.41
C GLY A 189 13.97 -5.69 -0.60
N TRP A 190 13.23 -4.73 -0.04
CA TRP A 190 13.62 -3.33 -0.04
C TRP A 190 14.93 -3.09 0.73
N VAL A 191 15.10 -3.67 1.92
CA VAL A 191 16.35 -3.57 2.70
C VAL A 191 17.54 -4.11 1.91
N SER A 192 17.37 -5.28 1.28
CA SER A 192 18.41 -5.90 0.46
C SER A 192 18.78 -5.01 -0.74
N CYS A 193 17.78 -4.50 -1.46
CA CYS A 193 17.98 -3.57 -2.57
C CYS A 193 18.71 -2.28 -2.14
N THR A 194 18.38 -1.77 -0.95
CA THR A 194 18.99 -0.55 -0.39
C THR A 194 20.45 -0.78 -0.02
N LEU A 195 20.76 -1.93 0.58
CA LEU A 195 22.13 -2.34 0.89
C LEU A 195 22.97 -2.45 -0.38
N GLU A 196 22.48 -3.16 -1.39
CA GLU A 196 23.16 -3.32 -2.68
C GLU A 196 23.44 -1.97 -3.34
N TYR A 197 22.45 -1.07 -3.36
CA TYR A 197 22.62 0.28 -3.88
C TYR A 197 23.75 1.01 -3.16
N HIS A 198 23.75 1.08 -1.82
CA HIS A 198 24.80 1.78 -1.09
C HIS A 198 26.19 1.15 -1.26
N GLN A 199 26.27 -0.19 -1.36
CA GLN A 199 27.53 -0.89 -1.65
C GLN A 199 28.08 -0.51 -3.03
N LYS A 200 27.22 -0.47 -4.05
CA LYS A 200 27.60 -0.04 -5.41
C LYS A 200 28.02 1.43 -5.44
N MET A 201 27.26 2.32 -4.81
CA MET A 201 27.62 3.74 -4.73
C MET A 201 28.99 3.93 -4.06
N ALA A 202 29.26 3.21 -2.97
CA ALA A 202 30.56 3.24 -2.31
C ALA A 202 31.69 2.68 -3.20
N GLN A 203 31.41 1.62 -3.97
CA GLN A 203 32.37 1.05 -4.91
C GLN A 203 32.72 2.01 -6.05
N LEU A 204 31.71 2.65 -6.66
CA LEU A 204 31.91 3.65 -7.71
C LEU A 204 32.79 4.81 -7.24
N ASN A 205 32.56 5.30 -6.02
CA ASN A 205 33.39 6.36 -5.44
C ASN A 205 34.85 5.91 -5.22
N ARG A 206 35.07 4.70 -4.69
CA ARG A 206 36.44 4.15 -4.50
C ARG A 206 37.20 3.96 -5.81
N ASP A 207 36.51 3.58 -6.88
CA ASP A 207 37.16 3.35 -8.17
C ASP A 207 37.54 4.68 -8.84
N ALA A 208 36.75 5.74 -8.62
CA ALA A 208 37.08 7.08 -9.09
C ALA A 208 38.27 7.73 -8.36
N GLU A 209 38.58 7.34 -7.12
CA GLU A 209 39.76 7.82 -6.38
C GLU A 209 41.08 7.22 -6.87
N LYS A 210 41.03 6.09 -7.59
CA LYS A 210 42.21 5.39 -8.12
C LYS A 210 42.63 5.86 -9.51
N GLY A 211 41.77 6.59 -10.22
CA GLY A 211 41.99 7.10 -11.58
C GLY A 211 42.37 8.57 -11.58
#